data_AF-A0ABD5G8Q2-F1
#
_entry.id   AF-A0ABD5G8Q2-F1
#
_cell.length_a   1.000
_cell.length_b   1.000
_cell.length_c   1.000
_cell.angle_alpha   90.00
_cell.angle_beta   90.00
_cell.angle_gamma   90.00
#
_symmetry.space_group_name_H-M   'P 1'
#
loop_
_entity.id
_entity.type
_entity.pdbx_description
1 polymer ?
#
loop_
_entity_poly.entity_id
_entity_poly.type
_entity_poly.pdbx_seq_one_letter_code
_entity_poly.pdbx_strand_id
1 'polypeptide(L)'
;MKRDWDLIRSLLMAVEALEGGRHFAPRAWDGHSAAQVGHHLHLLAQGGLVECATHHPWNGEPVMIATGLTLAGHDLLDRLGDDATWAARKADLLAREGAITLDGLLAQGLPPRIPEARRLRVAHADARID
;
A
#
# COMPACT_ATOMS: atom_id res chain seq x y z
N MET A 1 -14.16 12.57 -0.52
CA MET A 1 -12.77 12.88 -0.90
C MET A 1 -12.33 11.81 -1.89
N LYS A 2 -11.33 12.06 -2.76
CA LYS A 2 -10.88 11.05 -3.74
C LYS A 2 -9.99 10.03 -3.02
N ARG A 3 -10.17 8.74 -3.34
CA ARG A 3 -9.31 7.66 -2.87
C ARG A 3 -7.90 7.78 -3.45
N ASP A 4 -6.91 7.64 -2.60
CA ASP A 4 -5.48 7.64 -2.90
C ASP A 4 -4.87 6.30 -2.43
N TRP A 5 -4.35 5.53 -3.39
CA TRP A 5 -3.77 4.22 -3.11
C TRP A 5 -2.36 4.28 -2.54
N ASP A 6 -1.63 5.37 -2.80
CA ASP A 6 -0.31 5.58 -2.21
C ASP A 6 -0.46 5.88 -0.72
N LEU A 7 -1.41 6.76 -0.35
CA LEU A 7 -1.74 7.00 1.05
C LEU A 7 -2.25 5.73 1.75
N ILE A 8 -3.08 4.91 1.08
CA ILE A 8 -3.53 3.62 1.64
C ILE A 8 -2.35 2.72 1.97
N ARG A 9 -1.41 2.54 1.04
CA ARG A 9 -0.21 1.71 1.26
C ARG A 9 0.62 2.27 2.41
N SER A 10 0.86 3.59 2.42
CA SER A 10 1.58 4.25 3.52
C SER A 10 0.90 3.99 4.87
N LEU A 11 -0.42 4.14 4.96
CA LEU A 11 -1.17 3.91 6.21
C LEU A 11 -1.08 2.45 6.66
N LEU A 12 -1.17 1.47 5.76
CA LEU A 12 -1.00 0.07 6.11
C LEU A 12 0.38 -0.20 6.72
N MET A 13 1.46 0.32 6.10
CA MET A 13 2.82 0.21 6.65
C MET A 13 2.95 0.90 8.02
N ALA A 14 2.34 2.07 8.18
CA ALA A 14 2.39 2.82 9.44
C ALA A 14 1.62 2.14 10.57
N VAL A 15 0.51 1.47 10.25
CA VAL A 15 -0.28 0.70 11.22
C VAL A 15 0.41 -0.62 11.56
N GLU A 16 1.03 -1.30 10.59
CA GLU A 16 1.82 -2.52 10.82
C GLU A 16 3.01 -2.26 11.77
N ALA A 17 3.64 -1.10 11.65
CA ALA A 17 4.76 -0.70 12.49
C ALA A 17 4.37 -0.26 13.92
N LEU A 18 3.09 -0.32 14.30
CA LEU A 18 2.67 0.04 15.66
C LEU A 18 3.16 -1.00 16.68
N GLU A 19 3.83 -0.53 17.72
CA GLU A 19 4.15 -1.34 18.89
C GLU A 19 2.91 -1.58 19.77
N GLY A 20 2.96 -2.62 20.61
CA GLY A 20 1.85 -2.99 21.50
C GLY A 20 1.33 -1.83 22.35
N GLY A 21 0.01 -1.62 22.35
CA GLY A 21 -0.65 -0.54 23.10
C GLY A 21 -0.60 0.84 22.42
N ARG A 22 -0.04 0.94 21.21
CA ARG A 22 -0.07 2.17 20.39
C ARG A 22 -1.26 2.15 19.43
N HIS A 23 -1.62 3.33 18.95
CA HIS A 23 -2.64 3.53 17.93
C HIS A 23 -2.19 4.62 16.96
N PHE A 24 -2.73 4.58 15.74
CA PHE A 24 -2.54 5.64 14.76
C PHE A 24 -3.77 6.55 14.74
N ALA A 25 -3.59 7.80 15.15
CA ALA A 25 -4.63 8.82 15.08
C ALA A 25 -4.49 9.68 13.80
N PRO A 26 -5.61 10.11 13.18
CA PRO A 26 -5.60 11.01 12.04
C PRO A 26 -4.90 12.33 12.38
N ARG A 27 -3.89 12.68 11.58
CA ARG A 27 -3.16 13.95 11.66
C ARG A 27 -2.63 14.31 10.27
N ALA A 28 -2.17 15.54 10.07
CA ALA A 28 -1.47 15.88 8.84
C ALA A 28 -0.22 15.00 8.71
N TRP A 29 -0.11 14.28 7.60
CA TRP A 29 0.89 13.23 7.44
C TRP A 29 1.12 12.93 5.95
N ASP A 30 2.38 12.70 5.58
CA ASP A 30 2.79 12.32 4.21
C ASP A 30 2.22 13.26 3.13
N GLY A 31 2.25 14.58 3.36
CA GLY A 31 1.70 15.58 2.44
C GLY A 31 0.17 15.67 2.41
N HIS A 32 -0.54 14.89 3.22
CA HIS A 32 -1.99 14.87 3.31
C HIS A 32 -2.51 15.57 4.57
N SER A 33 -3.68 16.20 4.45
CA SER A 33 -4.38 16.79 5.61
C SER A 33 -4.92 15.72 6.56
N ALA A 34 -5.17 16.09 7.82
CA ALA A 34 -5.79 15.19 8.80
C ALA A 34 -7.14 14.62 8.33
N ALA A 35 -7.92 15.43 7.60
CA ALA A 35 -9.18 14.98 7.00
C ALA A 35 -8.97 13.92 5.92
N GLN A 36 -7.94 14.07 5.07
CA GLN A 36 -7.58 13.06 4.06
C GLN A 36 -7.16 11.76 4.73
N VAL A 37 -6.31 11.84 5.75
CA VAL A 37 -5.86 10.66 6.50
C VAL A 37 -7.03 9.96 7.19
N GLY A 38 -7.88 10.72 7.89
CA GLY A 38 -9.07 10.16 8.56
C GLY A 38 -10.03 9.49 7.57
N HIS A 39 -10.23 10.09 6.40
CA HIS A 39 -11.04 9.48 5.34
C HIS A 39 -10.47 8.14 4.86
N HIS A 40 -9.15 8.02 4.67
CA HIS A 40 -8.54 6.77 4.22
C HIS A 40 -8.49 5.70 5.30
N LEU A 41 -8.34 6.07 6.57
CA LEU A 41 -8.54 5.14 7.69
C LEU A 41 -9.97 4.59 7.72
N HIS A 42 -10.96 5.42 7.43
CA HIS A 42 -12.35 4.97 7.31
C HIS A 42 -12.53 3.97 6.15
N LEU A 43 -11.94 4.23 4.99
CA LEU A 43 -11.97 3.30 3.85
C LEU A 43 -11.30 1.96 4.18
N LEU A 44 -10.15 1.98 4.87
CA LEU A 44 -9.43 0.78 5.31
C LEU A 44 -10.26 -0.05 6.29
N ALA A 45 -10.95 0.60 7.24
CA ALA A 45 -11.87 -0.07 8.16
C ALA A 45 -13.08 -0.67 7.42
N GLN A 46 -13.68 0.06 6.47
CA GLN A 46 -14.78 -0.44 5.64
C GLN A 46 -14.37 -1.65 4.79
N GLY A 47 -13.13 -1.67 4.30
CA GLY A 47 -12.55 -2.79 3.57
C GLY A 47 -12.12 -3.97 4.45
N GLY A 48 -12.26 -3.87 5.78
CA GLY A 48 -11.82 -4.89 6.72
C GLY A 48 -10.30 -5.11 6.73
N LEU A 49 -9.51 -4.10 6.36
CA LEU A 49 -8.04 -4.17 6.28
C LEU A 49 -7.38 -3.69 7.57
N VAL A 50 -8.04 -2.81 8.32
CA VAL A 50 -7.52 -2.20 9.54
C VAL A 50 -8.59 -2.28 10.63
N GLU A 51 -8.19 -2.67 11.83
CA GLU A 51 -9.01 -2.53 13.03
C GLU A 51 -9.00 -1.08 13.48
N CYS A 52 -10.20 -0.50 13.64
CA CYS A 52 -10.37 0.88 14.05
C CYS A 52 -11.28 0.98 15.27
N ALA A 53 -10.99 1.95 16.13
CA ALA A 53 -11.82 2.34 17.27
C ALA A 53 -12.21 3.82 17.17
N THR A 54 -13.38 4.18 17.70
CA THR A 54 -13.74 5.58 17.88
C THR A 54 -13.09 6.10 19.16
N HIS A 55 -12.29 7.15 19.02
CA HIS A 55 -11.71 7.88 20.13
C HIS A 55 -12.46 9.21 20.33
N HIS A 56 -12.90 9.44 21.56
CA HIS A 56 -13.59 10.65 21.97
C HIS A 56 -12.60 11.54 22.73
N PRO A 57 -11.92 12.48 22.07
CA PRO A 57 -11.03 13.40 22.78
C PRO A 57 -11.83 14.26 23.75
N TRP A 58 -11.19 14.68 24.84
CA TRP A 58 -11.81 15.56 25.85
C TRP A 58 -12.31 16.87 25.24
N ASN A 59 -11.64 17.35 24.20
CA ASN A 59 -12.04 18.48 23.37
C ASN A 59 -12.01 18.11 21.88
N GLY A 60 -13.02 18.56 21.15
CA GLY A 60 -13.12 18.32 19.70
C GLY A 60 -14.02 17.14 19.32
N GLU A 61 -14.07 16.88 18.02
CA GLU A 61 -14.95 15.86 17.45
C GLU A 61 -14.38 14.45 17.64
N PRO A 62 -15.23 13.42 17.75
CA PRO A 62 -14.81 12.03 17.73
C PRO A 62 -13.97 11.74 16.48
N VAL A 63 -12.87 11.01 16.67
CA VAL A 63 -11.97 10.60 15.59
C VAL A 63 -11.85 9.09 15.54
N MET A 64 -11.73 8.55 14.33
CA MET A 64 -11.42 7.13 14.14
C MET A 64 -9.91 6.93 14.24
N ILE A 65 -9.46 6.05 15.13
CA ILE A 65 -8.06 5.66 15.30
C ILE A 65 -7.87 4.22 14.85
N ALA A 66 -6.73 3.92 14.23
CA ALA A 66 -6.36 2.55 13.88
C ALA A 66 -5.57 1.90 15.02
N THR A 67 -5.89 0.64 15.33
CA THR A 67 -5.27 -0.13 16.42
C THR A 67 -4.42 -1.29 15.94
N GLY A 68 -4.61 -1.75 14.70
CA GLY A 68 -3.82 -2.82 14.10
C GLY A 68 -4.32 -3.18 12.70
N LEU A 69 -3.52 -3.96 11.97
CA LEU A 69 -3.98 -4.58 10.72
C LEU A 69 -4.84 -5.80 11.03
N THR A 70 -5.81 -6.07 10.17
CA THR A 70 -6.44 -7.39 10.13
C THR A 70 -5.54 -8.37 9.37
N LEU A 71 -5.87 -9.67 9.39
CA LEU A 71 -5.18 -10.66 8.55
C LEU A 71 -5.22 -10.26 7.05
N ALA A 72 -6.37 -9.77 6.57
CA ALA A 72 -6.51 -9.29 5.19
C ALA A 72 -5.66 -8.03 4.92
N GLY A 73 -5.49 -7.17 5.93
CA GLY A 73 -4.57 -6.03 5.87
C GLY A 73 -3.12 -6.45 5.65
N HIS A 74 -2.64 -7.44 6.43
CA HIS A 74 -1.31 -8.01 6.25
C HIS A 74 -1.14 -8.66 4.89
N ASP A 75 -2.08 -9.51 4.48
CA ASP A 75 -2.04 -10.18 3.17
C ASP A 75 -1.99 -9.18 2.01
N LEU A 76 -2.76 -8.08 2.10
CA LEU A 76 -2.71 -7.03 1.09
C LEU A 76 -1.34 -6.34 1.11
N LEU A 77 -0.84 -5.95 2.28
CA LEU A 77 0.43 -5.23 2.39
C LEU A 77 1.61 -6.05 1.85
N ASP A 78 1.69 -7.34 2.20
CA ASP A 78 2.68 -8.29 1.67
C ASP A 78 2.61 -8.39 0.15
N ARG A 79 1.39 -8.35 -0.42
CA ARG A 79 1.21 -8.37 -1.88
C ARG A 79 1.69 -7.08 -2.53
N LEU A 80 1.43 -5.92 -1.93
CA LEU A 80 1.85 -4.63 -2.50
C LEU A 80 3.38 -4.58 -2.68
N GLY A 81 4.12 -5.20 -1.76
CA GLY A 81 5.57 -5.37 -1.84
C GLY A 81 6.33 -4.04 -1.71
N ASP A 82 7.59 -4.06 -2.16
CA ASP A 82 8.45 -2.88 -2.20
C ASP A 82 8.00 -1.84 -3.24
N ASP A 83 8.67 -0.69 -3.29
CA ASP A 83 8.26 0.42 -4.15
C ASP A 83 8.31 0.07 -5.65
N ALA A 84 9.26 -0.78 -6.06
CA ALA A 84 9.37 -1.25 -7.43
C ALA A 84 8.20 -2.18 -7.80
N THR A 85 7.88 -3.13 -6.92
CA THR A 85 6.74 -4.03 -7.06
C THR A 85 5.44 -3.24 -7.10
N TRP A 86 5.29 -2.28 -6.19
CA TRP A 86 4.10 -1.43 -6.13
C TRP A 86 3.89 -0.62 -7.41
N ALA A 87 4.94 0.02 -7.92
CA ALA A 87 4.88 0.78 -9.17
C ALA A 87 4.49 -0.10 -10.36
N ALA A 88 5.07 -1.30 -10.47
CA ALA A 88 4.75 -2.25 -11.54
C ALA A 88 3.30 -2.72 -11.47
N ARG A 89 2.78 -3.02 -10.26
CA ARG A 89 1.39 -3.44 -10.06
C ARG A 89 0.40 -2.34 -10.43
N LYS A 90 0.65 -1.10 -10.00
CA LYS A 90 -0.20 0.05 -10.38
C LYS A 90 -0.29 0.18 -11.90
N ALA A 91 0.84 0.09 -12.60
CA ALA A 91 0.89 0.19 -14.05
C ALA A 91 0.10 -0.95 -14.73
N ASP A 92 0.26 -2.19 -14.27
CA ASP A 92 -0.48 -3.35 -14.80
C ASP A 92 -1.99 -3.21 -14.62
N LEU A 93 -2.46 -2.85 -13.42
CA LEU A 93 -3.89 -2.66 -13.15
C LEU A 93 -4.48 -1.53 -13.98
N LEU A 94 -3.78 -0.40 -14.08
CA LEU A 94 -4.23 0.71 -14.92
C LEU A 94 -4.30 0.32 -16.40
N ALA A 95 -3.34 -0.46 -16.90
CA ALA A 95 -3.33 -0.91 -18.29
C ALA A 95 -4.45 -1.92 -18.62
N ARG A 96 -4.75 -2.82 -17.68
CA ARG A 96 -5.72 -3.92 -17.89
C ARG A 96 -7.16 -3.52 -17.55
N GLU A 97 -7.35 -2.75 -16.48
CA GLU A 97 -8.66 -2.47 -15.88
C GLU A 97 -9.04 -0.98 -15.95
N GLY A 98 -8.10 -0.10 -16.34
CA GLY A 98 -8.33 1.36 -16.39
C GLY A 98 -8.41 2.02 -15.01
N ALA A 99 -8.37 1.25 -13.92
CA ALA A 99 -8.43 1.73 -12.55
C ALA A 99 -7.76 0.74 -11.60
N ILE A 100 -7.38 1.23 -10.41
CA ILE A 100 -6.91 0.38 -9.31
C ILE A 100 -8.10 0.18 -8.36
N THR A 101 -8.50 -1.06 -8.16
CA THR A 101 -9.57 -1.48 -7.23
C THR A 101 -9.01 -2.39 -6.14
N LEU A 102 -9.72 -2.50 -5.00
CA LEU A 102 -9.30 -3.42 -3.94
C LEU A 102 -9.32 -4.86 -4.46
N ASP A 103 -10.39 -5.25 -5.15
CA ASP A 103 -10.50 -6.57 -5.77
C ASP A 103 -9.40 -6.82 -6.79
N GLY A 104 -9.03 -5.85 -7.62
CA GLY A 104 -7.91 -5.98 -8.56
C GLY A 104 -6.56 -6.22 -7.86
N LEU A 105 -6.32 -5.55 -6.73
CA LEU A 105 -5.13 -5.77 -5.91
C LEU A 105 -5.14 -7.15 -5.23
N LEU A 106 -6.32 -7.66 -4.85
CA LEU A 106 -6.49 -8.98 -4.26
C LEU A 106 -6.54 -10.11 -5.30
N ALA A 107 -6.90 -9.83 -6.55
CA ALA A 107 -6.99 -10.79 -7.63
C ALA A 107 -5.64 -11.04 -8.33
N GLN A 108 -4.73 -10.05 -8.31
CA GLN A 108 -3.38 -10.28 -8.80
C GLN A 108 -2.64 -11.29 -7.89
N GLY A 109 -2.45 -12.51 -8.41
CA GLY A 109 -1.38 -13.39 -7.94
C GLY A 109 -0.03 -12.66 -7.97
N LEU A 110 0.92 -13.10 -7.15
CA LEU A 110 2.27 -12.52 -7.09
C LEU A 110 2.78 -12.25 -8.52
N PRO A 111 3.17 -11.02 -8.89
CA PRO A 111 3.74 -10.78 -10.20
C PRO A 111 4.91 -11.77 -10.36
N PRO A 112 5.10 -12.38 -11.54
CA PRO A 112 6.27 -13.23 -11.75
C PRO A 112 7.48 -12.41 -11.32
N ARG A 113 8.23 -12.90 -10.33
CA ARG A 113 9.45 -12.25 -9.85
C ARG A 113 10.27 -11.99 -11.10
N ILE A 114 10.42 -10.71 -11.49
CA ILE A 114 11.22 -10.36 -12.66
C ILE A 114 12.60 -10.92 -12.34
N PRO A 115 13.10 -11.94 -13.06
CA PRO A 115 14.42 -12.45 -12.75
C PRO A 115 15.41 -11.32 -13.06
N GLU A 116 16.24 -10.93 -12.10
CA GLU A 116 17.25 -9.85 -12.24
C GLU A 116 18.26 -10.06 -13.39
N ALA A 117 18.19 -11.16 -14.14
CA ALA A 117 19.13 -11.50 -15.18
C ALA A 117 18.50 -11.45 -16.58
N ARG A 118 18.25 -10.24 -17.08
CA ARG A 118 18.41 -9.96 -18.52
C ARG A 118 19.31 -8.77 -18.77
N ARG A 119 20.51 -8.79 -18.18
CA ARG A 119 21.67 -8.13 -18.80
C ARG A 119 22.00 -8.90 -20.07
N LEU A 120 21.41 -8.43 -21.17
CA LEU A 120 21.66 -8.95 -22.51
C LEU A 120 23.15 -8.95 -22.79
N ARG A 121 23.62 -10.11 -23.27
CA ARG A 121 24.88 -10.37 -23.93
C ARG A 121 25.16 -9.28 -24.98
N VAL A 122 26.20 -8.47 -24.78
CA VAL A 122 27.02 -7.90 -25.86
C VAL A 122 28.44 -7.77 -25.32
N ALA A 123 29.44 -8.07 -26.18
CA ALA A 123 30.89 -8.21 -25.97
C ALA A 123 31.31 -9.65 -25.58
N HIS A 124 32.07 -10.41 -26.37
CA HIS A 124 32.81 -10.17 -27.60
C HIS A 124 32.74 -11.47 -28.43
N ALA A 125 32.08 -11.43 -29.58
CA ALA A 125 32.47 -12.25 -30.72
C ALA A 125 33.34 -11.33 -31.56
N ASP A 126 34.65 -11.35 -31.32
CA ASP A 126 35.70 -10.89 -32.25
C ASP A 126 37.06 -11.18 -31.61
N ALA A 127 37.50 -12.43 -31.77
CA ALA A 127 38.91 -12.82 -31.65
C ALA A 127 39.13 -14.11 -32.45
N ARG A 128 38.83 -14.04 -33.75
CA ARG A 128 39.42 -14.91 -34.77
C ARG A 128 39.57 -14.07 -36.03
N ILE A 129 40.77 -13.60 -36.29
CA ILE A 129 41.40 -13.47 -37.60
C ILE A 129 42.91 -13.50 -37.32
N ASP A 130 43.55 -14.51 -37.92
CA ASP A 130 44.97 -14.72 -38.26
C ASP A 130 46.07 -14.59 -37.20
#